data_AF-A0A0B7IHD9-F1
#
_entry.id   AF-A0A0B7IHD9-F1
#
_cell.length_a   1.000
_cell.length_b   1.000
_cell.length_c   1.000
_cell.angle_alpha   90.00
_cell.angle_beta   90.00
_cell.angle_gamma   90.00
#
_symmetry.space_group_name_H-M   'P 1'
#
loop_
_entity.id
_entity.type
_entity.pdbx_description
1 polymer ?
#
loop_
_entity_poly.entity_id
_entity_poly.type
_entity_poly.pdbx_seq_one_letter_code
_entity_poly.pdbx_strand_id
1 'polypeptide(L)' 'MKYYYTKGDRLYVLNPGSGFKVSASVYEFRYEFSDSDNILILQRYTNGELSSYKESFKRK' A
#
# COMPACT_ATOMS: atom_id res chain seq x y z
N MET A 1 15.59 -0.64 -2.55
CA MET A 1 14.84 0.57 -2.98
C MET A 1 13.39 0.19 -3.19
N LYS A 2 12.43 1.01 -2.75
CA LYS A 2 11.00 0.77 -2.96
C LYS A 2 10.44 1.89 -3.83
N TYR A 3 9.58 1.56 -4.78
CA TYR A 3 8.91 2.55 -5.62
C TYR A 3 7.44 2.61 -5.25
N TYR A 4 6.91 3.83 -5.22
CA TYR A 4 5.54 4.12 -4.85
C TYR A 4 4.89 4.85 -6.01
N TYR A 5 3.71 4.41 -6.41
CA TYR A 5 2.88 5.16 -7.35
C TYR A 5 1.41 4.98 -7.01
N THR A 6 0.61 5.98 -7.36
CA THR A 6 -0.85 5.95 -7.17
C THR A 6 -1.57 5.90 -8.51
N LYS A 7 -2.72 5.24 -8.52
CA LYS A 7 -3.65 5.25 -9.66
C LYS A 7 -5.07 5.20 -9.11
N GLY A 8 -5.80 6.30 -9.23
CA GLY A 8 -7.10 6.45 -8.58
C GLY A 8 -6.97 6.38 -7.05
N ASP A 9 -7.75 5.53 -6.40
CA ASP A 9 -7.74 5.25 -4.96
C ASP A 9 -6.76 4.13 -4.55
N ARG A 10 -5.91 3.69 -5.49
CA ARG A 10 -4.96 2.59 -5.27
C ARG A 10 -3.53 3.10 -5.15
N LEU A 11 -2.83 2.57 -4.15
CA LEU A 11 -1.40 2.73 -3.92
C LEU A 11 -0.69 1.42 -4.25
N TYR A 12 0.34 1.52 -5.08
CA TYR A 12 1.19 0.40 -5.45
C TYR A 12 2.57 0.57 -4.87
N VAL A 13 3.07 -0.50 -4.26
CA VAL A 13 4.43 -0.57 -3.72
C VAL A 13 5.18 -1.64 -4.48
N LEU A 14 6.07 -1.21 -5.37
CA LEU A 14 6.96 -2.09 -6.11
C LEU A 14 8.25 -2.27 -5.33
N ASN A 15 8.52 -3.51 -4.95
CA ASN A 15 9.84 -3.95 -4.52
C ASN A 15 10.49 -4.65 -5.71
N PRO A 16 11.51 -4.07 -6.36
CA PRO A 16 12.21 -4.70 -7.48
C PRO A 16 13.04 -5.93 -7.06
N GLY A 17 13.04 -6.27 -5.76
CA GLY A 17 13.93 -7.28 -5.21
C GLY A 17 15.38 -6.80 -5.10
N SER A 18 16.26 -7.69 -4.65
CA SER A 18 17.71 -7.47 -4.63
C SER A 18 18.45 -8.65 -5.24
N GLY A 19 17.85 -9.25 -6.28
CA GLY A 19 18.33 -10.49 -6.89
C GLY A 19 18.09 -11.71 -5.99
N PHE A 20 19.12 -12.54 -5.80
CA PHE A 20 19.07 -13.86 -5.14
C PHE A 20 18.45 -13.89 -3.72
N LYS A 21 18.41 -12.75 -3.00
CA LYS A 21 17.98 -12.70 -1.59
C LYS A 21 16.55 -12.20 -1.38
N VAL A 22 15.99 -11.45 -2.33
CA VAL A 22 14.64 -10.86 -2.21
C VAL A 22 14.01 -10.85 -3.59
N SER A 23 12.95 -11.63 -3.76
CA SER A 23 12.16 -11.65 -4.99
C SER A 23 11.47 -10.32 -5.21
N ALA A 24 11.27 -9.97 -6.49
CA ALA A 24 10.43 -8.84 -6.83
C ALA A 24 8.99 -9.09 -6.36
N SER A 25 8.35 -8.05 -5.82
CA SER A 25 6.96 -8.10 -5.39
C SER A 25 6.26 -6.77 -5.66
N VAL A 26 4.97 -6.87 -5.97
CA VAL A 26 4.06 -5.74 -6.03
C VAL A 26 3.04 -5.92 -4.92
N TYR A 27 2.91 -4.90 -4.08
CA TYR A 27 1.81 -4.81 -3.13
C TYR A 27 0.85 -3.74 -3.61
N GLU A 28 -0.44 -4.05 -3.57
CA GLU A 28 -1.51 -3.15 -3.91
C GLU A 28 -2.32 -2.85 -2.65
N PHE A 29 -2.63 -1.57 -2.45
CA PHE A 29 -3.40 -1.09 -1.32
C PHE A 29 -4.49 -0.16 -1.81
N ARG A 30 -5.68 -0.25 -1.22
CA ARG A 30 -6.61 0.89 -1.21
C ARG A 30 -6.09 1.86 -0.16
N TYR A 31 -6.06 3.15 -0.50
CA TYR A 31 -5.73 4.19 0.46
C TYR A 31 -6.87 5.19 0.60
N GLU A 32 -7.07 5.69 1.82
CA GLU A 32 -8.10 6.67 2.12
C GLU A 32 -7.56 7.67 3.14
N PHE A 33 -7.84 8.95 2.91
CA PHE A 33 -7.52 10.01 3.85
C PHE A 33 -8.77 10.35 4.65
N SER A 34 -8.66 10.30 5.98
CA SER A 34 -9.67 10.89 6.86
C SER A 34 -9.33 12.38 7.02
N ASP A 35 -10.18 13.23 6.46
CA ASP A 35 -10.06 14.68 6.58
C ASP A 35 -10.30 15.16 8.03
N SER A 36 -11.13 14.45 8.79
CA SER A 36 -11.43 14.79 10.19
C SER A 36 -10.30 14.43 11.14
N ASP A 37 -9.64 13.28 10.93
CA ASP A 37 -8.72 12.72 11.92
C ASP A 37 -7.25 12.94 11.55
N ASN A 38 -6.97 13.51 10.38
CA ASN A 38 -5.61 13.61 9.80
C ASN A 38 -4.91 12.23 9.77
N ILE A 39 -5.65 11.21 9.36
CA ILE A 39 -5.20 9.81 9.30
C ILE A 39 -5.19 9.34 7.85
N LEU A 40 -4.16 8.56 7.48
CA LEU A 40 -4.13 7.73 6.29
C LEU A 40 -4.50 6.29 6.67
N ILE A 41 -5.50 5.73 6.01
CA ILE A 41 -5.88 4.33 6.13
C ILE A 41 -5.38 3.59 4.90
N LEU A 42 -4.66 2.49 5.09
CA LEU A 42 -4.24 1.56 4.05
C LEU A 42 -4.91 0.21 4.25
N GLN A 43 -5.42 -0.37 3.17
CA GLN A 43 -6.03 -1.69 3.18
C GLN A 43 -5.47 -2.50 2.02
N ARG A 44 -4.80 -3.62 2.33
CA ARG A 44 -4.07 -4.40 1.32
C ARG A 44 -5.01 -5.24 0.46
N TYR A 45 -4.71 -5.34 -0.82
CA TYR A 45 -5.28 -6.36 -1.69
C TYR A 45 -4.46 -7.66 -1.64
N THR A 46 -5.14 -8.78 -1.51
CA THR A 46 -4.57 -10.14 -1.56
C THR A 46 -5.36 -10.93 -2.58
N ASN A 47 -4.69 -11.45 -3.62
CA ASN A 47 -5.32 -12.19 -4.72
C ASN A 47 -6.48 -11.44 -5.39
N GLY A 48 -6.37 -10.11 -5.51
CA GLY A 48 -7.40 -9.25 -6.12
C GLY A 48 -8.56 -8.87 -5.18
N GLU A 49 -8.63 -9.46 -3.99
CA GLU A 49 -9.64 -9.15 -2.98
C GLU A 49 -9.08 -8.23 -1.90
N LEU A 50 -9.94 -7.35 -1.39
CA LEU A 50 -9.58 -6.42 -0.34
C LEU A 50 -9.50 -7.15 1.01
N SER A 51 -8.33 -7.16 1.64
CA SER A 51 -8.14 -7.78 2.96
C SER A 51 -9.00 -7.10 4.01
N SER A 52 -9.54 -7.85 4.98
CA SER A 52 -10.24 -7.28 6.13
C SER A 52 -9.33 -6.44 7.05
N TYR A 53 -8.01 -6.62 6.94
CA TYR A 53 -7.03 -5.91 7.74
C TYR A 53 -6.75 -4.50 7.19
N LYS A 54 -6.81 -3.50 8.08
CA LYS A 54 -6.52 -2.09 7.79
C LYS A 54 -5.40 -1.59 8.69
N GLU A 55 -4.48 -0.82 8.11
CA GLU A 55 -3.45 -0.10 8.85
C GLU A 55 -3.78 1.40 8.82
N SER A 56 -3.64 2.07 9.97
CA SER A 56 -3.87 3.51 10.08
C SER A 56 -2.60 4.23 10.51
N PHE A 57 -2.31 5.35 9.85
CA PHE A 57 -1.12 6.17 10.06
C PHE A 57 -1.54 7.61 10.33
N LYS A 58 -1.05 8.20 11.43
CA LYS A 58 -1.18 9.65 11.63
C LYS A 58 -0.35 10.38 10.58
N ARG A 59 -0.98 11.34 9.90
CA ARG A 59 -0.30 12.28 9.01
C ARG A 59 0.35 13.37 9.86
N LYS A 60 1.60 13.71 9.55
CA LYS A 60 2.32 14.82 10.20
C LYS A 60 2.13 16.11 9.44
#